data_AF-A0A7V9QAW6-F1
#
_entry.id   AF-A0A7V9QAW6-F1
#
_cell.length_a   1.000
_cell.length_b   1.000
_cell.length_c   1.000
_cell.angle_alpha   90.00
_cell.angle_beta   90.00
_cell.angle_gamma   90.00
#
_symmetry.space_group_name_H-M   'P 1'
#
loop_
_entity.id
_entity.type
_entity.pdbx_description
1 polymer ?
#
loop_
_entity_poly.entity_id
_entity_poly.type
_entity_poly.pdbx_seq_one_letter_code
_entity_poly.pdbx_strand_id
1 'polypeptide(L)'
;MSSPPKSALIWDPRFTAYRFRPDHPFNPKRLELAVSLIEELGLLLSEHVRVVPPREATEAELMLVHSRAYVDAVRRLGDGGSGTAEEARRWGLGTEDNPLFEGMHEITSTVVGGTLQAAQLVMDGEVSRAFAIAG
;
A
#
# COMPACT_ATOMS: atom_id res chain seq x y z
N MET A 1 28.95 22.06 8.25
CA MET A 1 27.60 21.96 7.65
C MET A 1 27.06 20.57 7.96
N SER A 2 25.83 20.45 8.49
CA SER A 2 25.22 19.12 8.72
C SER A 2 25.03 18.42 7.38
N SER A 3 25.26 17.10 7.33
CA SER A 3 24.93 16.29 6.15
C SER A 3 23.43 16.43 5.81
N PRO A 4 23.04 16.46 4.53
CA PRO A 4 21.65 16.57 4.12
C PRO A 4 20.78 15.46 4.73
N PRO A 5 19.54 15.77 5.14
CA PRO A 5 18.62 14.79 5.70
C PRO A 5 18.35 13.64 4.72
N LYS A 6 18.64 12.40 5.14
CA LYS A 6 18.31 11.19 4.37
C LYS A 6 16.78 11.04 4.26
N SER A 7 16.30 10.65 3.09
CA SER A 7 14.89 10.42 2.78
C SER A 7 14.67 9.04 2.16
N ALA A 8 13.51 8.42 2.43
CA ALA A 8 13.09 7.18 1.79
C ALA A 8 11.81 7.38 0.96
N LEU A 9 11.76 6.80 -0.23
CA LEU A 9 10.53 6.59 -1.00
C LEU A 9 10.15 5.11 -0.87
N ILE A 10 8.98 4.81 -0.30
CA ILE A 10 8.47 3.43 -0.30
C ILE A 10 7.72 3.21 -1.61
N TRP A 11 8.32 2.42 -2.50
CA TRP A 11 7.78 2.20 -3.84
C TRP A 11 8.16 0.83 -4.37
N ASP A 12 7.19 0.22 -5.03
CA ASP A 12 7.36 -0.96 -5.87
C ASP A 12 6.22 -1.00 -6.90
N PRO A 13 6.49 -1.36 -8.17
CA PRO A 13 5.45 -1.47 -9.20
C PRO A 13 4.28 -2.38 -8.80
N ARG A 14 4.47 -3.34 -7.90
CA ARG A 14 3.41 -4.22 -7.37
C ARG A 14 2.25 -3.45 -6.74
N PHE A 15 2.44 -2.23 -6.22
CA PHE A 15 1.34 -1.39 -5.74
C PHE A 15 0.24 -1.16 -6.78
N THR A 16 0.56 -1.31 -8.07
CA THR A 16 -0.40 -1.19 -9.16
C THR A 16 -1.41 -2.33 -9.25
N ALA A 17 -1.17 -3.43 -8.52
CA ALA A 17 -2.15 -4.50 -8.34
C ALA A 17 -3.32 -4.08 -7.44
N TYR A 18 -3.24 -2.95 -6.71
CA TYR A 18 -4.38 -2.43 -5.96
C TYR A 18 -5.35 -1.73 -6.93
N ARG A 19 -6.05 -2.56 -7.69
CA ARG A 19 -6.90 -2.14 -8.79
C ARG A 19 -8.26 -2.80 -8.68
N PHE A 20 -9.26 -1.98 -8.45
CA PHE A 20 -10.65 -2.40 -8.39
C PHE A 20 -11.15 -2.92 -9.75
N ARG A 21 -11.31 -2.04 -10.74
CA ARG A 21 -11.72 -2.35 -12.12
C ARG A 21 -11.14 -1.31 -13.09
N PRO A 22 -11.07 -1.58 -14.41
CA PRO A 22 -10.45 -0.66 -15.37
C PRO A 22 -11.05 0.75 -15.42
N ASP A 23 -12.35 0.87 -15.15
CA ASP A 23 -13.16 2.09 -15.22
C ASP A 23 -13.39 2.76 -13.86
N HIS A 24 -12.89 2.18 -12.77
CA HIS A 24 -13.06 2.74 -11.43
C HIS A 24 -12.17 4.00 -11.23
N PRO A 25 -12.69 5.10 -10.63
CA PRO A 25 -11.95 6.35 -10.49
C PRO A 25 -10.70 6.22 -9.60
N PHE A 26 -10.74 5.34 -8.60
CA PHE A 26 -9.55 4.93 -7.85
C PHE A 26 -8.66 4.05 -8.74
N ASN A 27 -7.71 4.69 -9.43
CA ASN A 27 -6.83 4.04 -10.39
C ASN A 27 -5.35 4.15 -9.95
N PRO A 28 -4.64 3.02 -9.80
CA PRO A 28 -3.25 3.03 -9.37
C PRO A 28 -2.28 3.67 -10.38
N LYS A 29 -2.73 3.98 -11.60
CA LYS A 29 -1.94 4.72 -12.60
C LYS A 29 -1.36 6.03 -12.04
N ARG A 30 -2.05 6.63 -11.06
CA ARG A 30 -1.55 7.82 -10.34
C ARG A 30 -0.17 7.58 -9.70
N LEU A 31 0.10 6.37 -9.22
CA LEU A 31 1.36 6.03 -8.55
C LEU A 31 2.49 5.92 -9.59
N GLU A 32 2.24 5.21 -10.70
CA GLU A 32 3.21 5.11 -11.79
C GLU A 32 3.59 6.49 -12.33
N LEU A 33 2.59 7.35 -12.58
CA LEU A 33 2.83 8.70 -13.10
C LEU A 33 3.59 9.57 -12.09
N ALA A 34 3.27 9.47 -10.80
CA ALA A 34 3.98 10.20 -9.77
C ALA A 34 5.45 9.76 -9.66
N VAL A 35 5.73 8.45 -9.68
CA VAL A 35 7.12 7.96 -9.62
C VAL A 35 7.88 8.27 -10.91
N SER A 36 7.27 8.10 -12.07
CA SER A 36 7.85 8.50 -13.35
C SER A 36 8.27 9.97 -13.35
N LEU A 37 7.43 10.85 -12.80
CA LEU A 37 7.78 12.28 -12.67
C LEU A 37 8.93 12.51 -11.67
N ILE A 38 8.94 11.81 -10.53
CA ILE A 38 10.03 11.89 -9.54
C ILE A 38 11.36 11.44 -10.16
N GLU A 39 11.34 10.40 -10.99
CA GLU A 39 12.48 9.89 -11.77
C GLU A 39 12.95 10.90 -12.81
N GLU A 40 12.05 11.44 -13.63
CA GLU A 40 12.36 12.44 -14.67
C GLU A 40 12.94 13.73 -14.09
N LEU A 41 12.52 14.13 -12.90
CA LEU A 41 13.08 15.28 -12.16
C LEU A 41 14.46 14.98 -11.55
N GLY A 42 14.96 13.75 -11.66
CA GLY A 42 16.26 13.33 -11.13
C GLY A 42 16.31 13.26 -9.60
N LEU A 43 15.17 13.28 -8.92
CA LEU A 43 15.12 13.33 -7.44
C LEU A 43 15.68 12.04 -6.79
N LEU A 44 15.59 10.92 -7.48
CA LEU A 44 16.13 9.63 -7.03
C LEU A 44 17.65 9.49 -7.24
N LEU A 45 18.28 10.41 -7.98
CA LEU A 45 19.72 10.39 -8.24
C LEU A 45 20.53 10.94 -7.06
N SER A 46 19.87 11.56 -6.08
CA SER A 46 20.53 12.03 -4.86
C SER A 46 20.98 10.86 -4.00
N GLU A 47 22.24 10.86 -3.57
CA GLU A 47 22.79 9.89 -2.59
C GLU A 47 22.08 9.92 -1.22
N HIS A 48 21.26 10.94 -0.97
CA HIS A 48 20.46 11.10 0.24
C HIS A 48 19.04 10.54 0.11
N VAL A 49 18.67 10.01 -1.06
CA VAL A 49 17.36 9.40 -1.32
C VAL A 49 17.56 7.91 -1.56
N ARG A 50 16.77 7.08 -0.87
CA ARG A 50 16.70 5.64 -1.15
C ARG A 50 15.29 5.23 -1.52
N VAL A 51 15.15 4.36 -2.51
CA VAL A 51 13.90 3.66 -2.80
C VAL A 51 13.89 2.36 -2.01
N VAL A 52 12.82 2.13 -1.25
CA VAL A 52 12.66 0.93 -0.41
C VAL A 52 11.43 0.17 -0.91
N PRO A 53 11.56 -1.10 -1.32
CA PRO A 53 10.40 -1.91 -1.67
C PRO A 53 9.59 -2.22 -0.40
N PRO A 54 8.26 -2.13 -0.44
CA PRO A 54 7.41 -2.44 0.69
C PRO A 54 7.46 -3.93 1.00
N ARG A 55 7.26 -4.24 2.28
CA ARG A 55 6.92 -5.59 2.74
C ARG A 55 5.41 -5.72 2.94
N GLU A 56 4.94 -6.95 3.01
CA GLU A 56 3.60 -7.23 3.51
C GLU A 56 3.54 -6.97 5.02
N ALA A 57 2.42 -6.39 5.48
CA ALA A 57 2.10 -6.33 6.90
C ALA A 57 1.80 -7.74 7.43
N THR A 58 2.29 -8.03 8.64
CA THR A 58 1.94 -9.26 9.34
C THR A 58 0.49 -9.20 9.83
N GLU A 59 -0.14 -10.35 10.07
CA GLU A 59 -1.49 -10.35 10.64
C GLU A 59 -1.55 -9.63 11.99
N ALA A 60 -0.50 -9.77 12.82
CA ALA A 60 -0.42 -9.10 14.11
C ALA A 60 -0.47 -7.57 13.97
N GLU A 61 0.19 -7.02 12.95
CA GLU A 61 0.16 -5.59 12.65
C GLU A 61 -1.21 -5.13 12.16
N LEU A 62 -1.86 -5.91 11.29
CA LEU A 62 -3.23 -5.62 10.85
C LEU A 62 -4.22 -5.63 12.03
N MET A 63 -4.03 -6.58 12.97
CA MET A 63 -4.86 -6.75 14.15
C MET A 63 -4.66 -5.68 15.24
N LEU A 64 -3.69 -4.77 15.09
CA LEU A 64 -3.58 -3.59 15.98
C LEU A 64 -4.80 -2.68 15.87
N VAL A 65 -5.48 -2.68 14.70
CA VAL A 65 -6.63 -1.81 14.41
C VAL A 65 -7.85 -2.63 13.97
N HIS A 66 -7.65 -3.69 13.18
CA HIS A 66 -8.74 -4.47 12.61
C HIS A 66 -9.09 -5.71 13.43
N SER A 67 -10.36 -6.13 13.39
CA SER A 67 -10.76 -7.41 13.98
C SER A 67 -10.28 -8.58 13.12
N ARG A 68 -9.97 -9.72 13.75
CA ARG A 68 -9.63 -10.96 13.05
C ARG A 68 -10.68 -11.33 12.00
N ALA A 69 -11.96 -11.23 12.37
CA ALA A 69 -13.09 -11.54 11.51
C ALA A 69 -13.13 -10.67 10.24
N TYR A 70 -12.77 -9.38 10.33
CA TYR A 70 -12.70 -8.52 9.15
C TYR A 70 -11.53 -8.90 8.24
N VAL A 71 -10.34 -9.12 8.81
CA VAL A 71 -9.16 -9.55 8.02
C VAL A 71 -9.43 -10.88 7.31
N ASP A 72 -10.10 -11.83 7.98
CA ASP A 72 -10.52 -13.10 7.38
C ASP A 72 -11.53 -12.91 6.25
N ALA A 73 -12.47 -11.98 6.42
CA ALA A 73 -13.44 -11.68 5.37
C ALA A 73 -12.76 -11.08 4.15
N VAL A 74 -11.84 -10.12 4.33
CA VAL A 74 -11.07 -9.50 3.24
C VAL A 74 -10.26 -10.55 2.47
N ARG A 75 -9.57 -11.46 3.16
CA ARG A 75 -8.84 -12.56 2.54
C ARG A 75 -9.76 -13.48 1.75
N ARG A 76 -10.78 -14.03 2.41
CA ARG A 76 -11.73 -14.95 1.78
C ARG A 76 -12.46 -14.34 0.58
N LEU A 77 -12.88 -13.08 0.67
CA LEU A 77 -13.58 -12.39 -0.42
C LEU A 77 -12.63 -12.01 -1.58
N GLY A 78 -11.33 -11.95 -1.32
CA GLY A 78 -10.27 -11.71 -2.28
C GLY A 78 -9.82 -12.94 -3.07
N ASP A 79 -10.10 -14.15 -2.60
CA ASP A 79 -9.63 -15.41 -3.18
C ASP A 79 -10.42 -15.87 -4.42
N GLY A 80 -10.99 -14.93 -5.21
CA GLY A 80 -11.56 -15.24 -6.53
C GLY A 80 -12.98 -15.85 -6.53
N GLY A 81 -13.77 -15.66 -5.47
CA GLY A 81 -15.22 -15.96 -5.50
C GLY A 81 -15.79 -16.71 -4.28
N SER A 82 -14.99 -16.94 -3.24
CA SER A 82 -15.49 -17.46 -1.97
C SER A 82 -16.18 -16.36 -1.16
N GLY A 83 -17.49 -16.21 -1.33
CA GLY A 83 -18.31 -15.38 -0.46
C GLY A 83 -19.57 -14.87 -1.14
N THR A 84 -20.59 -14.60 -0.34
CA THR A 84 -21.86 -14.09 -0.88
C THR A 84 -21.86 -12.57 -0.98
N ALA A 85 -22.63 -12.01 -1.91
CA ALA A 85 -22.83 -10.55 -1.96
C ALA A 85 -23.44 -9.99 -0.66
N GLU A 86 -24.16 -10.79 0.12
CA GLU A 86 -24.65 -10.40 1.45
C GLU A 86 -23.52 -10.33 2.48
N GLU A 87 -22.61 -11.30 2.47
CA GLU A 87 -21.42 -11.30 3.31
C GLU A 87 -20.51 -10.11 3.01
N ALA A 88 -20.20 -9.85 1.74
CA ALA A 88 -19.37 -8.70 1.35
C ALA A 88 -19.97 -7.38 1.88
N ARG A 89 -21.29 -7.19 1.70
CA ARG A 89 -22.00 -6.00 2.16
C ARG A 89 -21.98 -5.83 3.68
N ARG A 90 -21.99 -6.92 4.47
CA ARG A 90 -21.84 -6.85 5.94
C ARG A 90 -20.52 -6.22 6.38
N TRP A 91 -19.49 -6.31 5.55
CA TRP A 91 -18.16 -5.74 5.79
C TRP A 91 -17.90 -4.43 5.01
N GLY A 92 -18.93 -3.86 4.37
CA GLY A 92 -18.80 -2.66 3.54
C GLY A 92 -18.01 -2.91 2.23
N LEU A 93 -18.00 -4.15 1.76
CA LEU A 93 -17.31 -4.59 0.54
C LEU A 93 -18.32 -4.98 -0.55
N GLY A 94 -17.84 -5.04 -1.79
CA GLY A 94 -18.67 -5.41 -2.95
C GLY A 94 -19.67 -4.32 -3.36
N THR A 95 -19.43 -3.08 -2.96
CA THR A 95 -20.19 -1.90 -3.40
C THR A 95 -19.55 -1.30 -4.65
N GLU A 96 -20.16 -0.24 -5.21
CA GLU A 96 -19.54 0.50 -6.32
C GLU A 96 -18.23 1.18 -5.88
N ASP A 97 -18.21 1.74 -4.67
CA ASP A 97 -17.06 2.47 -4.09
C ASP A 97 -15.95 1.55 -3.58
N ASN A 98 -16.30 0.35 -3.10
CA ASN A 98 -15.38 -0.62 -2.52
C ASN A 98 -15.63 -2.02 -3.10
N PRO A 99 -15.39 -2.21 -4.40
CA PRO A 99 -15.66 -3.47 -5.07
C PRO A 99 -14.65 -4.54 -4.67
N LEU A 100 -15.07 -5.79 -4.81
CA LEU A 100 -14.18 -6.94 -4.65
C LEU A 100 -13.26 -7.07 -5.87
N PHE A 101 -12.04 -7.54 -5.64
CA PHE A 101 -11.10 -7.90 -6.69
C PHE A 101 -10.16 -9.00 -6.16
N GLU A 102 -9.57 -9.76 -7.09
CA GLU A 102 -8.68 -10.86 -6.76
C GLU A 102 -7.39 -10.37 -6.11
N GLY A 103 -6.94 -11.06 -5.06
CA GLY A 103 -5.70 -10.72 -4.35
C GLY A 103 -5.78 -9.44 -3.50
N MET A 104 -7.00 -9.01 -3.14
CA MET A 104 -7.20 -7.77 -2.38
C MET A 104 -6.48 -7.77 -1.03
N HIS A 105 -6.37 -8.92 -0.38
CA HIS A 105 -5.73 -9.01 0.92
C HIS A 105 -4.23 -8.78 0.83
N GLU A 106 -3.56 -9.49 -0.05
CA GLU A 106 -2.10 -9.46 -0.23
C GLU A 106 -1.66 -8.04 -0.60
N ILE A 107 -2.37 -7.39 -1.54
CA ILE A 107 -1.97 -6.07 -1.98
C ILE A 107 -2.27 -4.98 -0.94
N THR A 108 -3.42 -5.05 -0.25
CA THR A 108 -3.73 -4.08 0.81
C THR A 108 -2.83 -4.27 2.02
N SER A 109 -2.46 -5.50 2.36
CA SER A 109 -1.44 -5.80 3.38
C SER A 109 -0.07 -5.24 3.00
N THR A 110 0.30 -5.27 1.72
CA THR A 110 1.54 -4.65 1.21
C THR A 110 1.51 -3.13 1.32
N VAL A 111 0.36 -2.48 1.08
CA VAL A 111 0.19 -1.03 1.28
C VAL A 111 0.38 -0.66 2.74
N VAL A 112 -0.28 -1.38 3.67
CA VAL A 112 -0.12 -1.16 5.11
C VAL A 112 1.33 -1.39 5.54
N GLY A 113 1.96 -2.47 5.08
CA GLY A 113 3.34 -2.80 5.41
C GLY A 113 4.33 -1.74 4.90
N GLY A 114 4.05 -1.13 3.75
CA GLY A 114 4.80 0.02 3.24
C GLY A 114 4.73 1.24 4.16
N THR A 115 3.54 1.60 4.66
CA THR A 115 3.36 2.71 5.60
C THR A 115 4.03 2.41 6.95
N LEU A 116 3.90 1.19 7.48
CA LEU A 116 4.56 0.78 8.71
C LEU A 116 6.09 0.81 8.58
N GLN A 117 6.61 0.33 7.45
CA GLN A 117 8.04 0.39 7.16
C GLN A 117 8.52 1.85 7.07
N ALA A 118 7.79 2.73 6.39
CA ALA A 118 8.12 4.16 6.35
C ALA A 118 8.24 4.77 7.75
N ALA A 119 7.27 4.49 8.62
CA ALA A 119 7.26 4.97 10.00
C ALA A 119 8.46 4.41 10.80
N GLN A 120 8.73 3.11 10.66
CA GLN A 120 9.85 2.45 11.34
C GLN A 120 11.20 3.06 10.96
N LEU A 121 11.44 3.32 9.66
CA LEU A 121 12.68 3.92 9.18
C LEU A 121 12.94 5.32 9.78
N VAL A 122 11.87 6.07 10.06
CA VAL A 122 11.96 7.37 10.72
C VAL A 122 12.22 7.21 12.22
N MET A 123 11.48 6.30 12.89
CA MET A 123 11.62 6.06 14.32
C MET A 123 13.00 5.52 14.71
N ASP A 124 13.60 4.68 13.85
CA ASP A 124 14.95 4.14 14.05
C ASP A 124 16.06 5.14 13.71
N GLY A 125 15.71 6.32 13.19
CA GLY A 125 16.67 7.35 12.82
C GLY A 125 17.47 7.04 11.54
N GLU A 126 17.08 6.02 10.77
CA GLU A 126 17.75 5.68 9.51
C GLU A 126 17.55 6.77 8.44
N VAL A 127 16.35 7.35 8.41
CA VAL A 127 16.00 8.50 7.58
C VAL A 127 15.28 9.54 8.41
N SER A 128 15.40 10.80 8.00
CA SER A 128 14.68 11.90 8.63
C SER A 128 13.25 12.06 8.11
N ARG A 129 12.98 11.51 6.92
CA ARG A 129 11.71 11.62 6.20
C ARG A 129 11.48 10.35 5.39
N ALA A 130 10.24 9.90 5.34
CA ALA A 130 9.83 8.80 4.47
C ALA A 130 8.52 9.17 3.78
N PHE A 131 8.40 8.80 2.50
CA PHE A 131 7.18 8.96 1.72
C PHE A 131 6.64 7.58 1.34
N ALA A 132 5.55 7.16 1.98
CA ALA A 132 4.75 6.02 1.54
C ALA A 132 3.79 6.51 0.46
N ILE A 133 4.05 6.18 -0.81
CA ILE A 133 3.28 6.78 -1.91
C ILE A 133 1.91 6.13 -2.11
N ALA A 134 1.75 4.89 -1.65
CA ALA A 134 0.55 4.09 -1.84
C ALA A 134 -0.49 4.22 -0.72
N GLY A 135 -0.13 4.80 0.44
CA GLY A 135 -0.99 4.88 1.64
C GLY A 135 -0.60 6.01 2.58
#